data_AF-A0AAD4CHA1-F1
#
_entry.id   AF-A0AAD4CHA1-F1
#
_cell.length_a   1.000
_cell.length_b   1.000
_cell.length_c   1.000
_cell.angle_alpha   90.00
_cell.angle_beta   90.00
_cell.angle_gamma   90.00
#
_symmetry.space_group_name_H-M   'P 1'
#
loop_
_entity.id
_entity.type
_entity.pdbx_description
1 polymer ?
#
loop_
_entity_poly.entity_id
_entity_poly.type
_entity_poly.pdbx_seq_one_letter_code
_entity_poly.pdbx_strand_id
1 'polypeptide(L)'
;MGGSLDPKNGYYIGGWGELGCPTPQRIATYSLSSNRQRPLAGVFHSAIFNTFRRFRHQVLYVVPPFVAAYAAMNWAVERNHYLQSKPGRAETAGEE
;
A
#
# COMPACT_ATOMS: atom_id res chain seq x y z
N MET A 1 28.39 12.41 7.03
CA MET A 1 27.15 12.63 7.80
C MET A 1 26.52 13.90 7.26
N GLY A 2 25.44 13.77 6.47
CA GLY A 2 24.53 14.82 5.97
C GLY A 2 25.15 16.09 5.36
N GLY A 3 25.12 16.23 4.03
CA GLY A 3 25.43 17.50 3.35
C GLY A 3 24.44 18.61 3.74
N SER A 4 24.86 19.87 3.61
CA SER A 4 24.01 21.05 3.82
C SER A 4 22.91 21.12 2.75
N LEU A 5 21.86 21.90 3.01
CA LEU A 5 20.79 22.12 2.05
C LEU A 5 21.35 22.90 0.85
N ASP A 6 21.40 22.26 -0.30
CA ASP A 6 21.83 22.89 -1.54
C ASP A 6 20.88 22.53 -2.69
N PRO A 7 19.78 23.29 -2.83
CA PRO A 7 18.79 23.06 -3.86
C PRO A 7 19.34 23.26 -5.29
N LYS A 8 20.48 23.97 -5.44
CA LYS A 8 21.11 24.21 -6.75
C LYS A 8 21.88 22.98 -7.22
N ASN A 9 22.47 22.23 -6.28
CA ASN A 9 23.19 20.99 -6.56
C ASN A 9 22.32 19.72 -6.34
N GLY A 10 21.00 19.89 -6.17
CA GLY A 10 20.04 18.78 -6.05
C GLY A 10 19.85 18.22 -4.63
N TYR A 11 20.38 18.89 -3.60
CA TYR A 11 20.23 18.51 -2.20
C TYR A 11 19.09 19.28 -1.55
N TYR A 12 17.91 18.65 -1.48
CA TYR A 12 16.67 19.27 -0.97
C TYR A 12 16.36 18.97 0.50
N ILE A 13 17.25 18.27 1.20
CA ILE A 13 17.14 17.98 2.64
C ILE A 13 18.51 18.12 3.29
N GLY A 14 18.61 18.99 4.30
CA GLY A 14 19.83 19.15 5.10
C GLY A 14 19.75 18.41 6.44
N GLY A 15 20.67 18.76 7.34
CA GLY A 15 20.74 18.20 8.69
C GLY A 15 19.83 18.91 9.71
N TRP A 16 20.06 18.61 10.99
CA TRP A 16 19.40 19.30 12.09
C TRP A 16 19.68 20.81 12.04
N GLY A 17 18.63 21.63 12.07
CA GLY A 17 18.71 23.09 11.95
C GLY A 17 18.63 23.61 10.50
N GLU A 18 18.79 22.75 9.50
CA GLU A 18 18.79 23.12 8.07
C GLU A 18 17.95 22.12 7.24
N LEU A 19 16.81 21.68 7.78
CA LEU A 19 15.94 20.69 7.13
C LEU A 19 15.25 21.18 5.84
N GLY A 20 15.49 22.43 5.42
CA GLY A 20 14.86 23.02 4.24
C GLY A 20 13.40 23.43 4.42
N CYS A 21 12.95 23.59 5.66
CA CYS A 21 11.62 24.14 5.94
C CYS A 21 11.56 25.61 5.47
N PRO A 22 10.51 26.03 4.74
CA PRO A 22 10.26 27.45 4.54
C PRO A 22 10.11 28.14 5.91
N THR A 23 10.64 29.36 6.01
CA THR A 23 10.71 30.34 7.12
C THR A 23 9.62 30.28 8.22
N PRO A 24 9.87 30.86 9.42
CA PRO A 24 9.65 30.23 10.72
C PRO A 24 8.24 29.68 10.98
N GLN A 25 8.21 28.39 11.33
CA GLN A 25 7.03 27.66 11.76
C GLN A 25 6.53 28.21 13.12
N ARG A 26 5.49 29.04 13.12
CA ARG A 26 4.87 29.58 14.37
C ARG A 26 3.92 28.57 15.01
N ILE A 27 4.38 27.34 15.23
CA ILE A 27 3.59 26.24 15.78
C ILE A 27 4.18 25.84 17.14
N ALA A 28 3.37 25.97 18.19
CA ALA A 28 3.70 25.42 19.50
C ALA A 28 3.18 23.98 19.58
N THR A 29 4.09 23.02 19.81
CA THR A 29 3.74 21.60 19.96
C THR A 29 3.91 21.20 21.42
N TYR A 30 2.88 20.58 21.98
CA TYR A 30 2.89 20.07 23.35
C TYR A 30 2.92 18.55 23.34
N SER A 31 3.69 17.96 24.25
CA SER A 31 3.75 16.50 24.42
C SER A 31 3.83 16.14 25.90
N LEU A 32 3.33 14.95 26.26
CA LEU A 32 3.46 14.37 27.58
C LEU A 32 4.55 13.30 27.57
N SER A 33 5.35 13.21 28.63
CA SER A 33 6.32 12.13 28.80
C SER A 33 5.64 10.76 28.72
N SER A 34 6.25 9.80 28.01
CA SER A 34 5.71 8.45 27.81
C SER A 34 5.43 7.71 29.12
N ASN A 35 6.24 7.95 30.17
CA ASN A 35 6.05 7.33 31.48
C ASN A 35 4.79 7.81 32.21
N ARG A 36 4.17 8.91 31.74
CA ARG A 36 2.92 9.47 32.27
C ARG A 36 1.70 9.14 31.40
N GLN A 37 1.88 8.40 30.32
CA GLN A 37 0.79 7.98 29.43
C GLN A 37 0.43 6.52 29.67
N ARG A 38 -0.83 6.16 29.40
CA ARG A 38 -1.27 4.76 29.35
C ARG A 38 -1.05 4.24 27.93
N PRO A 39 -0.07 3.36 27.68
CA PRO A 39 0.40 3.05 26.31
C PRO A 39 -0.66 2.40 25.41
N LEU A 40 -1.63 1.67 25.99
CA LEU A 40 -2.69 1.00 25.24
C LEU A 40 -4.10 1.56 25.53
N ALA A 41 -4.20 2.78 26.07
CA ALA A 41 -5.50 3.38 26.34
C ALA A 41 -6.31 3.54 25.03
N GLY A 42 -7.53 2.98 25.01
CA GLY A 42 -8.44 3.09 23.88
C GLY A 42 -8.03 2.30 22.63
N VAL A 43 -7.04 1.41 22.73
CA VAL A 43 -6.55 0.65 21.56
C VAL A 43 -7.62 -0.27 21.00
N PHE A 44 -8.42 -0.97 21.80
CA PHE A 44 -9.45 -1.87 21.26
C PHE A 44 -10.51 -1.14 20.43
N HIS A 45 -11.07 -0.06 20.96
CA HIS A 45 -12.07 0.74 20.25
C HIS A 45 -11.47 1.41 19.00
N SER A 46 -10.30 2.05 19.14
CA SER A 46 -9.65 2.72 18.02
C SER A 46 -9.17 1.72 16.96
N ALA A 47 -8.55 0.61 17.35
CA ALA A 47 -8.06 -0.40 16.42
C ALA A 47 -9.20 -1.02 15.60
N ILE A 48 -10.35 -1.33 16.19
CA ILE A 48 -11.43 -1.97 15.42
C ILE A 48 -12.10 -0.95 14.48
N PHE A 49 -12.63 0.15 15.03
CA PHE A 49 -13.45 1.08 14.23
C PHE A 49 -12.60 1.93 13.27
N ASN A 50 -11.42 2.40 13.70
CA ASN A 50 -10.56 3.19 12.83
C ASN A 50 -9.94 2.34 11.72
N THR A 51 -9.58 1.07 11.99
CA THR A 51 -9.04 0.17 10.97
C THR A 51 -10.11 -0.19 9.95
N PHE A 52 -11.33 -0.52 10.38
CA PHE A 52 -12.43 -0.75 9.44
C PHE A 52 -12.73 0.49 8.59
N ARG A 53 -12.76 1.68 9.21
CA ARG A 53 -12.92 2.95 8.48
C ARG A 53 -11.81 3.15 7.45
N ARG A 54 -10.55 2.83 7.75
CA ARG A 54 -9.44 2.94 6.78
C ARG A 54 -9.57 1.89 5.66
N PHE A 55 -9.90 0.65 6.01
CA PHE A 55 -10.07 -0.45 5.07
C PHE A 55 -11.17 -0.16 4.04
N ARG A 56 -12.36 0.28 4.46
CA ARG A 56 -13.48 0.53 3.55
C ARG A 56 -13.19 1.59 2.48
N HIS A 57 -12.27 2.53 2.74
CA HIS A 57 -11.91 3.57 1.78
C HIS A 57 -10.91 3.08 0.72
N GLN A 58 -10.26 1.94 0.95
CA GLN A 58 -9.24 1.39 0.05
C GLN A 58 -9.69 0.09 -0.61
N VAL A 59 -10.64 -0.65 -0.01
CA VAL A 59 -11.08 -1.97 -0.49
C VAL A 59 -11.54 -1.95 -1.95
N LEU A 60 -12.17 -0.87 -2.41
CA LEU A 60 -12.65 -0.76 -3.80
C LEU A 60 -11.56 -0.46 -4.83
N TYR A 61 -10.38 0.00 -4.40
CA TYR A 61 -9.23 0.12 -5.30
C TYR A 61 -8.45 -1.19 -5.41
N VAL A 62 -8.52 -2.01 -4.36
CA VAL A 62 -7.74 -3.24 -4.24
C VAL A 62 -8.53 -4.45 -4.75
N VAL A 63 -9.76 -4.64 -4.29
CA VAL A 63 -10.54 -5.86 -4.56
C VAL A 63 -10.87 -6.04 -6.05
N PRO A 64 -11.36 -5.04 -6.80
CA PRO A 64 -11.72 -5.24 -8.21
C PRO A 64 -10.58 -5.77 -9.09
N PRO A 65 -9.35 -5.20 -9.09
CA PRO A 65 -8.27 -5.76 -9.90
C PRO A 65 -7.85 -7.16 -9.46
N PHE A 66 -7.87 -7.46 -8.15
CA PHE A 66 -7.56 -8.81 -7.66
C PHE A 66 -8.61 -9.84 -8.07
N VAL A 67 -9.90 -9.48 -8.01
CA VAL A 67 -10.98 -10.36 -8.46
C VAL A 67 -10.87 -10.62 -9.96
N ALA A 68 -10.62 -9.58 -10.76
CA ALA A 68 -10.44 -9.72 -12.21
C ALA A 68 -9.23 -10.61 -12.54
N ALA A 69 -8.09 -10.40 -11.88
CA ALA A 69 -6.89 -11.21 -12.07
C ALA A 69 -7.13 -12.68 -11.67
N TYR A 70 -7.81 -12.91 -10.55
CA TYR A 70 -8.12 -14.27 -10.08
C TYR A 70 -9.07 -14.99 -11.03
N ALA A 71 -10.11 -14.30 -11.52
CA ALA A 71 -11.03 -14.87 -12.50
C ALA A 71 -10.33 -15.21 -13.82
N ALA A 72 -9.49 -14.31 -14.34
CA ALA A 72 -8.72 -14.55 -15.57
C ALA A 72 -7.75 -15.72 -15.40
N MET A 73 -7.10 -15.83 -14.24
CA MET A 73 -6.20 -16.93 -13.93
C MET A 73 -6.95 -18.27 -13.87
N ASN A 74 -8.09 -18.35 -13.18
CA ASN A 74 -8.88 -19.57 -13.12
C ASN A 74 -9.34 -20.01 -14.52
N TRP A 75 -9.84 -19.07 -15.34
CA TRP A 75 -10.19 -19.35 -16.73
C TRP A 75 -9.01 -19.88 -17.54
N ALA A 76 -7.83 -19.26 -17.41
CA ALA A 76 -6.63 -19.69 -18.12
C ALA A 76 -6.17 -21.10 -17.70
N VAL A 77 -6.25 -21.42 -16.41
CA VAL A 77 -5.90 -22.75 -15.87
C VAL A 77 -6.85 -23.81 -16.39
N GLU A 78 -8.16 -23.58 -16.30
CA GLU A 78 -9.18 -24.53 -16.81
C GLU A 78 -9.04 -24.74 -18.32
N ARG A 79 -8.86 -23.66 -19.08
CA ARG A 79 -8.64 -23.73 -20.53
C ARG A 79 -7.37 -24.49 -20.87
N ASN A 80 -6.28 -24.28 -20.14
CA ASN A 80 -5.02 -25.00 -20.36
C ASN A 80 -5.19 -26.51 -20.12
N HIS A 81 -5.81 -26.89 -19.00
CA HIS A 81 -6.10 -28.30 -18.70
C HIS A 81 -7.02 -28.95 -19.74
N TYR A 82 -8.03 -28.22 -20.21
CA TYR A 82 -8.93 -28.69 -21.25
C TYR A 82 -8.18 -28.96 -22.56
N LEU A 83 -7.36 -28.02 -23.04
CA LEU A 83 -6.60 -28.20 -24.28
C LEU A 83 -5.61 -29.37 -24.22
N GLN A 84 -5.04 -29.65 -23.05
CA GLN A 84 -4.16 -30.81 -22.86
C GLN A 84 -4.90 -32.14 -22.69
N SER A 85 -6.22 -32.11 -22.51
CA SER A 85 -7.06 -33.30 -22.37
C SER A 85 -7.33 -33.98 -23.73
N LYS A 86 -7.76 -35.25 -23.69
CA LYS A 86 -8.12 -36.02 -24.90
C LYS A 86 -9.16 -35.32 -25.79
N PRO A 87 -10.30 -34.82 -25.28
CA PRO A 87 -11.27 -34.11 -26.11
C PRO A 87 -10.70 -32.80 -26.66
N GLY A 88 -9.94 -32.04 -25.87
CA GLY A 88 -9.32 -30.79 -26.32
C GLY A 88 -8.30 -30.99 -27.45
N ARG A 89 -7.52 -32.09 -27.42
CA ARG A 89 -6.63 -32.48 -28.53
C ARG A 89 -7.39 -32.87 -29.79
N ALA A 90 -8.55 -33.51 -29.67
CA ALA A 90 -9.38 -33.87 -30.82
C ALA A 90 -10.01 -32.63 -31.49
N GLU A 91 -10.37 -31.61 -30.70
CA GLU A 91 -10.90 -30.34 -31.21
C GLU A 91 -9.82 -29.48 -31.89
N THR A 92 -8.61 -29.44 -31.35
CA THR A 92 -7.49 -28.67 -31.93
C THR A 92 -6.82 -29.37 -33.12
N ALA A 93 -6.93 -30.70 -33.23
CA ALA A 93 -6.36 -31.47 -34.34
C ALA A 93 -7.05 -31.22 -35.71
N GLY A 94 -8.21 -30.55 -35.73
CA GLY A 94 -8.93 -30.18 -36.96
C GLY A 94 -8.74 -28.73 -37.41
N GLU A 95 -7.95 -27.93 -36.67
CA GLU A 95 -7.69 -26.51 -36.97
C GLU A 95 -6.33 -26.26 -37.67
N GLU A 96 -5.60 -27.32 -38.04
CA GLU A 96 -4.45 -27.29 -38.96
C GLU A 96 -4.83 -27.52 -40.42
#